data_AF-A0A7S3AYE5-F1
#
_entry.id   AF-A0A7S3AYE5-F1
#
_cell.length_a   1.000
_cell.length_b   1.000
_cell.length_c   1.000
_cell.angle_alpha   90.00
_cell.angle_beta   90.00
_cell.angle_gamma   90.00
#
_symmetry.space_group_name_H-M   'P 1'
#
loop_
_entity.id
_entity.type
_entity.pdbx_description
1 polymer ?
#
loop_
_entity_poly.entity_id
_entity_poly.type
_entity_poly.pdbx_seq_one_letter_code
_entity_poly.pdbx_strand_id
1 'polypeptide(L)'
;MSAACHAQAHPDAELPAHQQGASISGNNFKKLCKDCKLIDNKQFLTSDVDIVFAKFKGTGEKNRLMWYADFGSALGAVAAKKRVPVEKVREQIIAAGGP
;
A
#
# COMPACT_ATOMS: atom_id res chain seq x y z
N MET A 1 -22.55 41.93 24.10
CA MET A 1 -21.12 42.30 24.12
C MET A 1 -20.34 41.06 23.78
N SER A 2 -19.70 41.09 22.61
CA SER A 2 -18.81 40.03 22.09
C SER A 2 -17.59 39.81 22.96
N ALA A 3 -16.87 38.72 22.64
CA ALA A 3 -15.53 38.32 23.09
C ALA A 3 -15.57 37.24 24.20
N ALA A 4 -14.81 36.16 24.14
CA ALA A 4 -13.70 35.83 23.28
C ALA A 4 -13.70 34.32 22.99
N CYS A 5 -13.53 34.00 21.70
CA CYS A 5 -12.87 32.79 21.28
C CYS A 5 -11.56 32.63 22.06
N HIS A 6 -11.32 31.49 22.70
CA HIS A 6 -9.96 30.96 22.95
C HIS A 6 -10.10 29.48 23.31
N ALA A 7 -10.36 28.66 22.30
CA ALA A 7 -9.93 27.27 22.31
C ALA A 7 -8.53 27.26 21.66
N GLN A 8 -7.50 27.38 22.49
CA GLN A 8 -6.11 27.32 22.05
C GLN A 8 -5.64 25.88 21.95
N ALA A 9 -4.87 25.65 20.89
CA ALA A 9 -3.91 24.58 20.67
C ALA A 9 -4.48 23.16 20.51
N HIS A 10 -4.82 22.82 19.27
CA HIS A 10 -4.59 21.46 18.79
C HIS A 10 -3.07 21.25 18.70
N PRO A 11 -2.46 20.37 19.51
CA PRO A 11 -1.08 19.97 19.31
C PRO A 11 -1.01 19.08 18.07
N ASP A 12 0.00 19.33 17.26
CA ASP A 12 0.44 18.51 16.14
C ASP A 12 -0.65 18.07 15.14
N ALA A 13 -0.72 18.80 14.03
CA ALA A 13 -0.89 18.11 12.77
C ALA A 13 0.28 17.12 12.62
N GLU A 14 0.19 15.97 13.29
CA GLU A 14 0.98 14.80 12.95
C GLU A 14 0.63 14.52 11.49
N LEU A 15 1.49 15.01 10.61
CA LEU A 15 1.68 14.42 9.31
C LEU A 15 1.73 12.91 9.57
N PRO A 16 0.87 12.12 8.91
CA PRO A 16 0.78 10.71 9.16
C PRO A 16 2.19 10.08 9.17
N ALA A 17 2.67 9.67 10.35
CA ALA A 17 4.01 9.09 10.56
C ALA A 17 4.26 7.81 9.73
N HIS A 18 3.25 7.35 8.98
CA HIS A 18 3.27 6.20 8.08
C HIS A 18 3.87 6.47 6.69
N GLN A 19 4.26 7.72 6.36
CA GLN A 19 4.86 8.06 5.05
C GLN A 19 6.37 8.38 5.06
N GLN A 20 7.11 7.97 6.08
CA GLN A 20 8.57 8.08 6.13
C GLN A 20 9.19 6.69 6.22
N GLY A 21 10.05 6.32 5.25
CA GLY A 21 10.66 4.98 5.18
C GLY A 21 10.67 4.37 3.78
N ALA A 22 10.84 3.05 3.70
CA ALA A 22 10.86 2.30 2.44
C ALA A 22 9.54 2.46 1.65
N SER A 23 9.67 2.77 0.36
CA SER A 23 8.53 2.97 -0.54
C SER A 23 8.77 2.28 -1.87
N ILE A 24 7.70 1.82 -2.50
CA ILE A 24 7.73 1.11 -3.78
C ILE A 24 6.91 1.88 -4.82
N SER A 25 7.46 2.01 -6.03
CA SER A 25 6.73 2.63 -7.14
C SER A 25 5.74 1.67 -7.77
N GLY A 26 4.70 2.20 -8.44
CA GLY A 26 3.71 1.34 -9.12
C GLY A 26 4.33 0.36 -10.13
N ASN A 27 5.39 0.77 -10.83
CA ASN A 27 6.12 -0.11 -11.74
C ASN A 27 6.87 -1.23 -11.00
N ASN A 28 7.53 -0.90 -9.88
CA ASN A 28 8.22 -1.89 -9.06
C ASN A 28 7.23 -2.85 -8.39
N PHE A 29 6.08 -2.37 -7.93
CA PHE A 29 5.03 -3.22 -7.36
C PHE A 29 4.48 -4.22 -8.40
N LYS A 30 4.23 -3.77 -9.64
CA LYS A 30 3.87 -4.67 -10.74
C LYS A 30 4.95 -5.70 -11.03
N LYS A 31 6.22 -5.29 -11.05
CA LYS A 31 7.35 -6.19 -11.25
C LYS A 31 7.42 -7.23 -10.14
N LEU A 32 7.30 -6.81 -8.88
CA LEU A 32 7.24 -7.70 -7.72
C LEU A 32 6.11 -8.72 -7.87
N CYS A 33 4.89 -8.29 -8.19
CA CYS A 33 3.76 -9.21 -8.38
C CYS A 33 3.98 -10.21 -9.53
N LYS A 34 4.71 -9.82 -10.59
CA LYS A 34 5.08 -10.73 -11.69
C LYS A 34 6.16 -11.72 -11.27
N ASP A 35 7.23 -11.22 -10.65
CA ASP A 35 8.40 -12.01 -10.25
C ASP A 35 8.04 -13.03 -9.16
N CYS A 36 7.24 -12.61 -8.19
CA CYS A 36 6.69 -13.44 -7.12
C CYS A 36 5.56 -14.37 -7.59
N LYS A 37 5.24 -14.40 -8.90
CA LYS A 37 4.14 -15.18 -9.50
C LYS A 37 2.78 -14.98 -8.80
N LEU A 38 2.55 -13.76 -8.28
CA LEU A 38 1.29 -13.39 -7.66
C LEU A 38 0.18 -13.25 -8.71
N ILE A 39 0.52 -12.85 -9.94
CA ILE A 39 -0.43 -12.75 -11.04
C ILE A 39 -0.65 -14.15 -11.65
N ASP A 40 -1.87 -14.65 -11.54
CA ASP A 40 -2.27 -15.98 -12.02
C ASP A 40 -3.06 -15.92 -13.34
N ASN A 41 -3.37 -14.71 -13.83
CA ASN A 41 -4.25 -14.46 -14.99
C ASN A 41 -5.65 -15.10 -14.91
N LYS A 42 -6.05 -15.60 -13.73
CA LYS A 42 -7.39 -16.11 -13.44
C LYS A 42 -8.09 -15.30 -12.36
N GLN A 43 -7.58 -15.36 -11.13
CA GLN A 43 -8.18 -14.68 -9.97
C GLN A 43 -7.57 -13.29 -9.73
N PHE A 44 -6.30 -13.12 -10.07
CA PHE A 44 -5.57 -11.88 -9.90
C PHE A 44 -4.79 -11.56 -11.17
N LEU A 45 -5.20 -10.47 -11.83
CA LEU A 45 -4.68 -10.02 -13.12
C LEU A 45 -3.77 -8.80 -12.94
N THR A 46 -3.03 -8.45 -13.99
CA THR A 46 -2.22 -7.22 -14.00
C THR A 46 -3.07 -5.98 -13.70
N SER A 47 -4.30 -5.92 -14.22
CA SER A 47 -5.24 -4.82 -13.92
C SER A 47 -5.64 -4.77 -12.45
N ASP A 48 -5.73 -5.91 -11.76
CA ASP A 48 -6.01 -5.93 -10.32
C ASP A 48 -4.83 -5.38 -9.52
N VAL A 49 -3.59 -5.59 -9.97
CA VAL A 49 -2.39 -4.99 -9.36
C VAL A 49 -2.48 -3.46 -9.40
N ASP A 50 -2.86 -2.90 -10.55
CA ASP A 50 -3.08 -1.46 -10.71
C ASP A 50 -4.18 -0.93 -9.77
N ILE A 51 -5.30 -1.67 -9.63
CA ILE A 51 -6.40 -1.30 -8.73
C ILE A 51 -5.96 -1.34 -7.27
N VAL A 52 -5.26 -2.40 -6.84
CA VAL A 52 -4.72 -2.52 -5.48
C VAL A 52 -3.73 -1.39 -5.22
N PHE A 53 -2.80 -1.13 -6.15
CA PHE A 53 -1.87 -0.02 -6.02
C PHE A 53 -2.59 1.31 -5.90
N ALA A 54 -3.60 1.56 -6.74
CA ALA A 54 -4.38 2.79 -6.72
C ALA A 54 -5.15 3.03 -5.41
N LYS A 55 -5.53 1.96 -4.69
CA LYS A 55 -6.19 2.03 -3.39
C LYS A 55 -5.26 2.40 -2.24
N PHE A 56 -4.00 1.98 -2.30
CA PHE A 56 -3.04 2.07 -1.20
C PHE A 56 -1.86 3.01 -1.48
N LYS A 57 -1.81 3.62 -2.68
CA LYS A 57 -0.81 4.64 -3.05
C LYS A 57 -1.00 5.94 -2.27
N GLY A 58 0.00 6.79 -2.33
CA GLY A 58 -0.04 8.14 -1.79
C GLY A 58 -1.08 9.06 -2.42
N THR A 59 -1.34 10.14 -1.69
CA THR A 59 -2.09 11.30 -2.16
C THR A 59 -1.13 12.39 -2.63
N GLY A 60 -1.63 13.30 -3.48
CA GLY A 60 -0.84 14.41 -4.03
C GLY A 60 0.36 13.96 -4.86
N GLU A 61 1.52 14.56 -4.61
CA GLU A 61 2.78 14.32 -5.34
C GLU A 61 3.31 12.89 -5.18
N LYS A 62 2.95 12.22 -4.09
CA LYS A 62 3.43 10.88 -3.77
C LYS A 62 2.53 9.76 -4.30
N ASN A 63 1.60 10.08 -5.21
CA ASN A 63 0.67 9.09 -5.79
C ASN A 63 1.35 7.99 -6.63
N ARG A 64 2.63 8.17 -6.99
CA ARG A 64 3.39 7.15 -7.74
C ARG A 64 4.03 6.12 -6.82
N LEU A 65 3.91 6.30 -5.51
CA LEU A 65 4.56 5.52 -4.47
C LEU A 65 3.52 4.92 -3.52
N MET A 66 3.84 3.75 -2.98
CA MET A 66 3.17 3.11 -1.86
C MET A 66 4.20 2.89 -0.76
N TRP A 67 3.86 3.18 0.49
CA TRP A 67 4.75 2.96 1.62
C TRP A 67 4.66 1.54 2.13
N TYR A 68 5.73 1.12 2.80
CA TYR A 68 5.76 -0.18 3.47
C TYR A 68 4.61 -0.36 4.49
N ALA A 69 4.18 0.72 5.14
CA ALA A 69 3.03 0.71 6.05
C ALA A 69 1.74 0.25 5.34
N ASP A 70 1.52 0.71 4.11
CA ASP A 70 0.36 0.34 3.30
C ASP A 70 0.55 -1.00 2.56
N PHE A 71 1.81 -1.39 2.32
CA PHE A 71 2.15 -2.61 1.61
C PHE A 71 1.54 -3.85 2.26
N GLY A 72 1.55 -3.95 3.59
CA GLY A 72 0.91 -5.06 4.31
C GLY A 72 -0.59 -5.17 4.01
N SER A 73 -1.29 -4.05 3.99
CA SER A 73 -2.72 -3.97 3.65
C SER A 73 -2.97 -4.28 2.17
N ALA A 74 -2.10 -3.81 1.29
CA ALA A 74 -2.13 -4.15 -0.13
C ALA A 74 -1.99 -5.67 -0.35
N LEU A 75 -1.06 -6.34 0.34
CA LEU A 75 -0.94 -7.81 0.29
C LEU A 75 -2.20 -8.52 0.80
N GLY A 76 -2.85 -7.98 1.83
CA GLY A 76 -4.15 -8.47 2.29
C GLY A 76 -5.21 -8.38 1.20
N ALA A 77 -5.27 -7.28 0.44
CA ALA A 77 -6.18 -7.13 -0.68
C ALA A 77 -5.86 -8.10 -1.84
N VAL A 78 -4.58 -8.34 -2.13
CA VAL A 78 -4.14 -9.36 -3.11
C VAL A 78 -4.59 -10.75 -2.67
N ALA A 79 -4.36 -11.09 -1.40
CA ALA A 79 -4.71 -12.38 -0.81
C ALA A 79 -6.23 -12.62 -0.86
N ALA A 80 -7.03 -11.63 -0.46
CA ALA A 80 -8.49 -11.67 -0.53
C ALA A 80 -8.99 -11.87 -1.96
N LYS A 81 -8.39 -11.17 -2.93
CA LYS A 81 -8.74 -11.31 -4.35
C LYS A 81 -8.36 -12.69 -4.91
N LYS A 82 -7.19 -13.23 -4.51
CA LYS A 82 -6.72 -14.57 -4.87
C LYS A 82 -7.42 -15.71 -4.11
N ARG A 83 -8.21 -15.40 -3.06
CA ARG A 83 -8.79 -16.37 -2.12
C ARG A 83 -7.74 -17.30 -1.49
N VAL A 84 -6.58 -16.73 -1.16
CA VAL A 84 -5.50 -17.44 -0.44
C VAL A 84 -5.19 -16.69 0.85
N PRO A 85 -4.64 -17.35 1.88
CA PRO A 85 -4.19 -16.65 3.08
C PRO A 85 -3.06 -15.66 2.75
N VAL A 86 -3.03 -14.53 3.46
CA VAL A 86 -2.02 -13.48 3.27
C VAL A 86 -0.60 -14.00 3.53
N GLU A 87 -0.45 -15.00 4.40
CA GLU A 87 0.82 -15.69 4.64
C GLU A 87 1.35 -16.34 3.37
N LYS A 88 0.51 -17.00 2.56
CA LYS A 88 0.94 -17.58 1.27
C LYS A 88 1.42 -16.53 0.28
N VAL A 89 0.83 -15.34 0.30
CA VAL A 89 1.29 -14.20 -0.53
C VAL A 89 2.65 -13.70 -0.03
N ARG A 90 2.82 -13.56 1.29
CA ARG A 90 4.08 -13.15 1.91
C ARG A 90 5.20 -14.16 1.67
N GLU A 91 4.93 -15.46 1.82
CA GLU A 91 5.86 -16.54 1.53
C GLU A 91 6.37 -16.48 0.08
N GLN A 92 5.47 -16.24 -0.88
CA GLN A 92 5.87 -16.08 -2.29
C GLN A 92 6.80 -14.90 -2.51
N ILE A 93 6.57 -13.79 -1.81
CA ILE A 93 7.43 -12.60 -1.90
C ILE A 93 8.79 -12.85 -1.26
N ILE A 94 8.81 -13.47 -0.08
CA ILE A 94 10.06 -13.82 0.62
C ILE A 94 10.87 -14.82 -0.22
N ALA A 95 10.22 -15.83 -0.80
CA ALA A 95 10.85 -16.81 -1.67
C ALA A 95 11.43 -16.21 -2.95
N ALA A 96 10.87 -15.09 -3.43
CA ALA A 96 11.37 -14.35 -4.59
C ALA A 96 12.51 -13.36 -4.26
N GLY A 97 12.93 -13.26 -2.99
CA GLY A 97 14.03 -12.38 -2.56
C GLY A 97 13.59 -11.09 -1.86
N GLY A 98 12.30 -10.93 -1.57
CA GLY A 98 11.77 -9.77 -0.84
C GLY A 98 11.55 -8.52 -1.70
N PRO A 99 10.85 -7.49 -1.15
CA PRO A 99 10.67 -6.19 -1.79
C PRO A 99 11.88 -5.25 -1.63
#